data_AF-A0A7S2RKK1-F1
#
_entry.id   AF-A0A7S2RKK1-F1
#
_cell.length_a   1.000
_cell.length_b   1.000
_cell.length_c   1.000
_cell.angle_alpha   90.00
_cell.angle_beta   90.00
_cell.angle_gamma   90.00
#
_symmetry.space_group_name_H-M   'P 1'
#
loop_
_entity.id
_entity.type
_entity.pdbx_description
1 polymer ?
#
loop_
_entity_poly.entity_id
_entity_poly.type
_entity_poly.pdbx_seq_one_letter_code
_entity_poly.pdbx_strand_id
1 'polypeptide(L)'
;ELRNPTPARVNNLIRSTYASSVLFYIALGILGSLYASCTPLQSNVLKSFSDDDSIILVGRICLTFTIALAYPMLVVPARNVLLSTSTLSSSKSYSQEKDELEEELLPSLEEEESNTSDGKWKRILAAVFITWLATAMACCVSSIAVVWDFLGSSLSILLAFVLPCGSYLKLSSPKEESQKKFTHFGMDHCLLIRSHHGHWYF
;
A
#
# COMPACT_ATOMS: atom_id res chain seq x y z
N GLU A 1 12.50 -0.69 12.88
CA GLU A 1 13.58 -0.76 11.87
C GLU A 1 14.47 -2.00 12.09
N LEU A 2 14.80 -2.75 11.04
CA LEU A 2 15.67 -3.93 11.11
C LEU A 2 17.13 -3.51 11.00
N ARG A 3 17.93 -3.77 12.05
CA ARG A 3 19.37 -3.53 12.00
C ARG A 3 20.03 -4.52 11.03
N ASN A 4 20.58 -4.01 9.93
CA ASN A 4 21.20 -4.73 8.80
C ASN A 4 20.23 -5.65 8.02
N PRO A 5 19.44 -5.10 7.06
CA PRO A 5 18.50 -5.90 6.27
C PRO A 5 19.27 -6.81 5.29
N THR A 6 19.37 -8.09 5.62
CA THR A 6 19.72 -9.12 4.64
C THR A 6 18.44 -9.75 4.08
N PRO A 7 18.37 -10.04 2.77
CA PRO A 7 17.15 -10.54 2.12
C PRO A 7 16.64 -11.83 2.78
N ALA A 8 17.55 -12.68 3.27
CA ALA A 8 17.19 -13.90 4.00
C ALA A 8 16.50 -13.62 5.35
N ARG A 9 16.97 -12.63 6.12
CA ARG A 9 16.38 -12.28 7.42
C ARG A 9 15.03 -11.59 7.26
N VAL A 10 14.92 -10.68 6.30
CA VAL A 10 13.68 -10.00 5.97
C VAL A 10 12.62 -11.01 5.50
N ASN A 11 12.98 -11.92 4.60
CA ASN A 11 12.05 -12.95 4.12
C ASN A 11 11.60 -13.91 5.24
N ASN A 12 12.50 -14.28 6.16
CA ASN A 12 12.12 -15.11 7.30
C ASN A 12 11.17 -14.38 8.27
N LEU A 13 11.38 -13.08 8.51
CA LEU A 13 10.47 -12.28 9.33
C LEU A 13 9.09 -12.12 8.69
N ILE A 14 9.05 -11.78 7.39
CA ILE A 14 7.80 -11.66 6.63
C ILE A 14 7.06 -13.00 6.64
N ARG A 15 7.75 -14.11 6.38
CA ARG A 15 7.16 -15.45 6.44
C ARG A 15 6.60 -15.77 7.82
N SER A 16 7.33 -15.44 8.89
CA SER A 16 6.90 -15.71 10.27
C SER A 16 5.67 -14.89 10.67
N THR A 17 5.62 -13.60 10.33
CA THR A 17 4.50 -12.70 10.65
C THR A 17 3.25 -13.00 9.81
N TYR A 18 3.43 -13.33 8.54
CA TYR A 18 2.33 -13.78 7.69
C TYR A 18 1.77 -15.13 8.17
N ALA A 19 2.65 -16.09 8.50
CA ALA A 19 2.24 -17.39 9.01
C ALA A 19 1.48 -17.29 10.33
N SER A 20 1.92 -16.43 11.26
CA SER A 20 1.19 -16.23 12.53
C SER A 20 -0.19 -15.61 12.29
N SER A 21 -0.29 -14.63 11.40
CA SER A 21 -1.57 -13.99 11.03
C SER A 21 -2.54 -14.97 10.39
N VAL A 22 -2.06 -15.77 9.43
CA VAL A 22 -2.87 -16.80 8.76
C VAL A 22 -3.35 -17.85 9.75
N LEU A 23 -2.48 -18.32 10.65
CA LEU A 23 -2.85 -19.30 11.67
C LEU A 23 -3.93 -18.75 12.60
N PHE A 24 -3.80 -17.49 13.02
CA PHE A 24 -4.79 -16.83 13.86
C PHE A 24 -6.16 -16.70 13.16
N TYR A 25 -6.19 -16.23 11.91
CA TYR A 25 -7.43 -16.13 11.14
C TYR A 25 -8.06 -17.49 10.85
N ILE A 26 -7.27 -18.53 10.58
CA ILE A 26 -7.76 -19.90 10.43
C ILE A 26 -8.40 -20.40 11.72
N ALA A 27 -7.74 -20.20 12.88
CA ALA A 27 -8.28 -20.62 14.17
C ALA A 27 -9.63 -19.92 14.48
N LEU A 28 -9.71 -18.60 14.25
CA LEU A 28 -10.96 -17.85 14.39
C LEU A 28 -12.05 -18.34 13.42
N GLY A 29 -11.68 -18.66 12.17
CA GLY A 29 -12.61 -19.19 11.17
C GLY A 29 -13.15 -20.58 11.54
N ILE A 30 -12.30 -21.47 12.06
CA ILE A 30 -12.71 -22.80 12.52
C ILE A 30 -13.64 -22.68 13.73
N LEU A 31 -13.24 -21.90 14.76
CA LEU A 31 -14.07 -21.68 15.94
C LEU A 31 -15.42 -21.04 15.59
N GLY A 32 -15.41 -20.04 14.71
CA GLY A 32 -16.62 -19.39 14.22
C GLY A 32 -17.53 -20.33 13.42
N SER A 33 -16.97 -21.18 12.57
CA SER A 33 -17.72 -22.16 11.77
C SER A 33 -18.36 -23.27 12.63
N LEU A 34 -17.62 -23.77 13.63
CA LEU A 34 -18.15 -24.73 14.60
C LEU A 34 -19.33 -24.11 15.39
N TYR A 35 -19.23 -22.83 15.76
CA TYR A 35 -20.31 -22.11 16.44
C TYR A 35 -21.53 -21.84 15.53
N ALA A 36 -21.28 -21.49 14.26
CA ALA A 36 -22.31 -21.24 13.25
C ALA A 36 -23.17 -22.47 12.94
N SER A 37 -22.61 -23.67 13.15
CA SER A 37 -23.35 -24.93 12.97
C SER A 37 -24.52 -25.06 13.95
N CYS A 38 -24.49 -24.35 15.07
CA CYS A 38 -25.53 -24.36 16.09
C CYS A 38 -26.50 -23.17 15.98
N THR A 39 -26.12 -22.06 15.32
CA THR A 39 -26.93 -20.83 15.24
C THR A 39 -26.76 -20.10 13.90
N PRO A 40 -27.84 -19.58 13.29
CA PRO A 40 -27.73 -18.81 12.05
C PRO A 40 -27.02 -17.47 12.32
N LEU A 41 -25.82 -17.30 11.75
CA LEU A 41 -25.01 -16.09 11.90
C LEU A 41 -25.25 -15.10 10.76
N GLN A 42 -25.20 -13.81 11.09
CA GLN A 42 -25.14 -12.71 10.13
C GLN A 42 -23.69 -12.43 9.70
N SER A 43 -23.54 -11.76 8.55
CA SER A 43 -22.24 -11.31 8.03
C SER A 43 -21.47 -10.42 9.01
N ASN A 44 -22.18 -9.69 9.87
CA ASN A 44 -21.59 -9.02 11.01
C ASN A 44 -21.71 -9.91 12.25
N VAL A 45 -20.58 -10.45 12.69
CA VAL A 45 -20.51 -11.34 13.85
C VAL A 45 -21.09 -10.67 15.12
N LEU A 46 -20.91 -9.35 15.27
CA LEU A 46 -21.37 -8.61 16.45
C LEU A 46 -22.89 -8.48 16.52
N LYS A 47 -23.58 -8.52 15.37
CA LYS A 47 -25.04 -8.39 15.27
C LYS A 47 -25.76 -9.74 15.43
N SER A 48 -25.01 -10.84 15.39
CA SER A 48 -25.56 -12.19 15.55
C SER A 48 -25.86 -12.53 17.01
N PHE A 49 -25.37 -11.72 17.96
CA PHE A 49 -25.56 -11.93 19.39
C PHE A 49 -26.56 -10.94 19.98
N SER A 50 -27.20 -11.35 21.09
CA SER A 50 -28.14 -10.53 21.87
C SER A 50 -27.51 -9.23 22.36
N ASP A 51 -28.29 -8.16 22.36
CA ASP A 51 -27.83 -6.84 22.83
C ASP A 51 -27.68 -6.75 24.36
N ASP A 52 -28.24 -7.72 25.12
CA ASP A 52 -28.22 -7.74 26.59
C ASP A 52 -26.91 -8.32 27.20
N ASP A 53 -26.04 -8.93 26.38
CA ASP A 53 -24.83 -9.58 26.88
C ASP A 53 -23.71 -8.56 27.16
N SER A 54 -23.39 -8.36 28.44
CA SER A 54 -22.39 -7.38 28.89
C SER A 54 -20.99 -7.61 28.28
N ILE A 55 -20.59 -8.87 28.05
CA ILE A 55 -19.29 -9.21 27.42
C ILE A 55 -19.25 -8.72 25.96
N ILE A 56 -20.36 -8.83 25.26
CA ILE A 56 -20.48 -8.46 23.84
C ILE A 56 -20.55 -6.94 23.71
N LEU A 57 -21.22 -6.28 24.66
CA LEU A 57 -21.19 -4.83 24.78
C LEU A 57 -19.76 -4.31 24.98
N VAL A 58 -18.96 -4.93 25.85
CA VAL A 58 -17.53 -4.56 26.02
C VAL A 58 -16.76 -4.74 24.72
N GLY A 59 -16.99 -5.85 24.00
CA GLY A 59 -16.39 -6.07 22.68
C GLY A 59 -16.76 -4.98 21.66
N ARG A 60 -18.02 -4.57 21.62
CA ARG A 60 -18.51 -3.48 20.74
C ARG A 60 -17.89 -2.13 21.11
N ILE A 61 -17.79 -1.81 22.39
CA ILE A 61 -17.15 -0.57 22.87
C ILE A 61 -15.67 -0.55 22.50
N CYS A 62 -14.95 -1.66 22.74
CA CYS A 62 -13.53 -1.78 22.39
C CYS A 62 -13.31 -1.59 20.88
N LEU A 63 -14.09 -2.28 20.05
CA LEU A 63 -13.99 -2.15 18.59
C LEU A 63 -14.34 -0.74 18.11
N THR A 64 -15.37 -0.11 18.68
CA THR A 64 -15.74 1.27 18.33
C THR A 64 -14.63 2.25 18.69
N PHE A 65 -14.00 2.08 19.85
CA PHE A 65 -12.86 2.90 20.28
C PHE A 65 -11.65 2.71 19.36
N THR A 66 -11.32 1.46 18.99
CA THR A 66 -10.24 1.19 18.02
C THR A 66 -10.51 1.86 16.68
N ILE A 67 -11.73 1.78 16.14
CA ILE A 67 -12.10 2.44 14.88
C ILE A 67 -12.04 3.96 15.01
N ALA A 68 -12.53 4.51 16.11
CA ALA A 68 -12.52 5.95 16.37
C ALA A 68 -11.08 6.51 16.41
N LEU A 69 -10.11 5.75 16.92
CA LEU A 69 -8.69 6.12 16.91
C LEU A 69 -8.00 5.83 15.59
N ALA A 70 -8.39 4.77 14.88
CA ALA A 70 -7.81 4.44 13.57
C ALA A 70 -8.27 5.44 12.49
N TYR A 71 -9.49 5.95 12.58
CA TYR A 71 -10.03 6.90 11.60
C TYR A 71 -9.15 8.14 11.36
N PRO A 72 -8.75 8.93 12.39
CA PRO A 72 -7.88 10.08 12.18
C PRO A 72 -6.52 9.69 11.60
N MET A 73 -5.96 8.53 12.00
CA MET A 73 -4.71 8.01 11.44
C MET A 73 -4.82 7.69 9.94
N LEU A 74 -5.96 7.15 9.49
CA LEU A 74 -6.17 6.81 8.07
C LEU A 74 -6.50 8.03 7.20
N VAL A 75 -7.11 9.08 7.77
CA VAL A 75 -7.52 10.28 7.02
C VAL A 75 -6.33 11.13 6.57
N VAL A 76 -5.24 11.17 7.35
CA VAL A 76 -4.04 11.95 7.00
C VAL A 76 -3.43 11.53 5.65
N PRO A 77 -3.07 10.25 5.42
CA PRO A 77 -2.55 9.81 4.13
C PRO A 77 -3.61 9.85 3.02
N ALA A 78 -4.88 9.53 3.33
CA ALA A 78 -5.96 9.58 2.34
C ALA A 78 -6.15 10.98 1.75
N ARG A 79 -6.11 12.02 2.60
CA ARG A 79 -6.15 13.42 2.17
C ARG A 79 -4.95 13.76 1.29
N ASN A 80 -3.75 13.32 1.66
CA ASN A 80 -2.53 13.62 0.91
C ASN A 80 -2.56 12.99 -0.50
N VAL A 81 -3.07 11.77 -0.63
CA VAL A 81 -3.26 11.10 -1.93
C VAL A 81 -4.33 11.82 -2.78
N LEU A 82 -5.45 12.23 -2.18
CA LEU A 82 -6.53 12.91 -2.90
C LEU A 82 -6.10 14.31 -3.39
N LEU A 83 -5.43 15.09 -2.53
CA LEU A 83 -4.92 16.41 -2.90
C LEU A 83 -3.88 16.29 -4.01
N SER A 84 -2.94 15.35 -3.88
CA SER A 84 -1.95 15.06 -4.92
C SER A 84 -2.64 14.71 -6.24
N THR A 85 -3.63 13.82 -6.23
CA THR A 85 -4.38 13.45 -7.46
C THR A 85 -5.13 14.64 -8.07
N SER A 86 -5.71 15.51 -7.23
CA SER A 86 -6.45 16.69 -7.69
C SER A 86 -5.56 17.77 -8.32
N THR A 87 -4.29 17.86 -7.90
CA THR A 87 -3.30 18.77 -8.50
C THR A 87 -2.49 18.10 -9.61
N LEU A 88 -2.37 16.76 -9.61
CA LEU A 88 -1.59 15.95 -10.56
C LEU A 88 -2.40 15.40 -11.75
N SER A 89 -3.57 15.96 -12.07
CA SER A 89 -3.96 15.96 -13.50
C SER A 89 -2.90 16.64 -14.38
N SER A 90 -1.90 17.32 -13.77
CA SER A 90 -0.54 17.50 -14.31
C SER A 90 0.50 16.68 -13.52
N SER A 91 0.72 15.44 -13.95
CA SER A 91 1.98 14.67 -13.90
C SER A 91 2.63 14.33 -12.53
N LYS A 92 2.79 13.00 -12.30
CA LYS A 92 3.90 12.31 -11.59
C LYS A 92 3.68 11.82 -10.14
N SER A 93 2.80 10.84 -9.96
CA SER A 93 2.72 10.00 -8.75
C SER A 93 3.91 9.02 -8.67
N TYR A 94 5.07 9.47 -8.18
CA TYR A 94 6.17 8.59 -7.73
C TYR A 94 7.16 9.39 -6.87
N SER A 95 6.85 9.63 -5.58
CA SER A 95 7.86 10.03 -4.57
C SER A 95 7.39 9.87 -3.11
N GLN A 96 6.10 9.63 -2.82
CA GLN A 96 5.58 9.68 -1.43
C GLN A 96 6.05 8.53 -0.51
N GLU A 97 6.75 7.51 -1.01
CA GLU A 97 7.30 6.42 -0.18
C GLU A 97 8.63 6.79 0.52
N LYS A 98 9.23 7.96 0.20
CA LYS A 98 10.49 8.39 0.83
C LYS A 98 10.32 9.18 2.13
N ASP A 99 9.14 9.70 2.43
CA ASP A 99 8.97 10.68 3.52
C ASP A 99 8.72 10.03 4.90
N GLU A 100 8.33 8.75 4.97
CA GLU A 100 8.08 8.07 6.25
C GLU A 100 9.34 7.77 7.08
N LEU A 101 10.55 7.80 6.49
CA LEU A 101 11.79 7.49 7.22
C LEU A 101 12.51 8.75 7.77
N GLU A 102 12.14 9.94 7.31
CA GLU A 102 12.83 11.19 7.67
C GLU A 102 12.07 12.01 8.74
N GLU A 103 10.82 11.67 9.02
CA GLU A 103 9.94 12.40 9.96
C GLU A 103 10.20 12.11 11.46
N GLU A 104 11.00 11.08 11.82
CA GLU A 104 11.24 10.74 13.23
C GLU A 104 12.31 11.61 13.93
N LEU A 105 13.18 12.34 13.20
CA LEU A 105 14.40 12.88 13.83
C LEU A 105 14.56 14.40 13.96
N LEU A 106 13.55 15.24 13.74
CA LEU A 106 13.59 16.62 14.29
C LEU A 106 12.21 17.14 14.69
N PRO A 107 11.88 17.13 16.01
CA PRO A 107 10.76 17.87 16.53
C PRO A 107 11.10 19.35 16.62
N SER A 108 10.06 20.17 16.45
CA SER A 108 9.95 21.60 16.79
C SER A 108 10.56 22.63 15.83
N LEU A 109 9.66 23.52 15.38
CA LEU A 109 9.87 24.90 14.89
C LEU A 109 9.89 25.18 13.38
N GLU A 110 8.99 24.64 12.58
CA GLU A 110 8.48 25.38 11.41
C GLU A 110 6.95 25.31 11.33
N GLU A 111 6.32 26.06 12.23
CA GLU A 111 5.05 26.72 11.93
C GLU A 111 5.29 27.75 10.81
N GLU A 112 5.30 27.31 9.55
CA GLU A 112 5.22 28.22 8.39
C GLU A 112 3.75 28.35 7.99
N GLU A 113 3.10 29.27 8.69
CA GLU A 113 1.79 29.83 8.39
C GLU A 113 1.82 30.63 7.08
N SER A 114 1.88 29.96 5.92
CA SER A 114 1.61 30.63 4.65
C SER A 114 0.10 30.78 4.44
N ASN A 115 -0.40 31.97 4.75
CA ASN A 115 -1.75 32.42 4.42
C ASN A 115 -1.96 32.45 2.90
N THR A 116 -2.29 31.30 2.32
CA THR A 116 -3.13 31.23 1.13
C THR A 116 -4.49 30.71 1.59
N SER A 117 -5.48 31.60 1.66
CA SER A 117 -6.90 31.24 1.89
C SER A 117 -7.29 30.02 1.04
N ASP A 118 -6.82 29.99 -0.21
CA ASP A 118 -7.10 28.94 -1.19
C ASP A 118 -6.59 27.54 -0.81
N GLY A 119 -5.49 27.42 -0.06
CA GLY A 119 -4.92 26.14 0.34
C GLY A 119 -5.63 25.49 1.53
N LYS A 120 -5.99 26.30 2.53
CA LYS A 120 -6.71 25.84 3.73
C LYS A 120 -8.11 25.31 3.35
N TRP A 121 -8.84 26.04 2.50
CA TRP A 121 -10.16 25.62 2.04
C TRP A 121 -10.13 24.34 1.20
N LYS A 122 -9.16 24.16 0.31
CA LYS A 122 -9.03 22.90 -0.46
C LYS A 122 -8.81 21.69 0.44
N ARG A 123 -8.01 21.82 1.50
CA ARG A 123 -7.77 20.76 2.49
C ARG A 123 -9.05 20.42 3.28
N ILE A 124 -9.79 21.44 3.70
CA ILE A 124 -11.05 21.27 4.44
C ILE A 124 -12.11 20.63 3.53
N LEU A 125 -12.27 21.12 2.30
CA LEU A 125 -13.21 20.56 1.32
C LEU A 125 -12.90 19.10 0.99
N ALA A 126 -11.62 18.75 0.82
CA ALA A 126 -11.21 17.36 0.59
C ALA A 126 -11.57 16.44 1.77
N ALA A 127 -11.32 16.88 3.01
CA ALA A 127 -11.67 16.10 4.20
C ALA A 127 -13.20 15.93 4.36
N VAL A 128 -13.97 17.00 4.15
CA VAL A 128 -15.44 16.97 4.17
C VAL A 128 -15.99 16.08 3.07
N PHE A 129 -15.38 16.09 1.89
CA PHE A 129 -15.79 15.23 0.80
C PHE A 129 -15.55 13.74 1.11
N ILE A 130 -14.38 13.40 1.66
CA ILE A 130 -14.05 12.02 2.08
C ILE A 130 -15.02 11.55 3.17
N THR A 131 -15.27 12.37 4.20
CA THR A 131 -16.20 12.01 5.28
C THR A 131 -17.61 11.84 4.75
N TRP A 132 -18.07 12.74 3.88
CA TRP A 132 -19.41 12.67 3.29
C TRP A 132 -19.61 11.44 2.42
N LEU A 133 -18.63 11.10 1.57
CA LEU A 133 -18.65 9.86 0.79
C LEU A 133 -18.68 8.62 1.70
N ALA A 134 -17.90 8.60 2.77
CA ALA A 134 -17.90 7.50 3.73
C ALA A 134 -19.26 7.36 4.44
N THR A 135 -19.87 8.48 4.86
CA THR A 135 -21.21 8.48 5.45
C THR A 135 -22.27 8.04 4.45
N ALA A 136 -22.22 8.51 3.21
CA ALA A 136 -23.14 8.09 2.15
C ALA A 136 -23.04 6.58 1.90
N MET A 137 -21.82 6.03 1.82
CA MET A 137 -21.59 4.59 1.71
C MET A 137 -22.15 3.81 2.91
N ALA A 138 -21.99 4.33 4.13
CA ALA A 138 -22.55 3.73 5.33
C ALA A 138 -24.10 3.73 5.34
N CYS A 139 -24.73 4.76 4.76
CA CYS A 139 -26.18 4.82 4.62
C CYS A 139 -26.71 3.86 3.53
N CYS A 140 -25.97 3.69 2.44
CA CYS A 140 -26.38 2.85 1.31
C CYS A 140 -26.10 1.36 1.52
N VAL A 141 -25.09 1.00 2.32
CA VAL A 141 -24.65 -0.39 2.46
C VAL A 141 -25.02 -0.95 3.84
N SER A 142 -26.01 -1.84 3.86
CA SER A 142 -26.47 -2.49 5.10
C SER A 142 -25.59 -3.67 5.55
N SER A 143 -24.56 -4.05 4.78
CA SER A 143 -23.68 -5.19 5.07
C SER A 143 -22.21 -4.86 4.84
N ILE A 144 -21.43 -4.94 5.92
CA ILE A 144 -19.97 -4.70 5.91
C ILE A 144 -19.25 -5.68 4.98
N ALA A 145 -19.77 -6.91 4.84
CA ALA A 145 -19.19 -7.92 3.97
C ALA A 145 -19.16 -7.49 2.49
N VAL A 146 -20.22 -6.83 2.00
CA VAL A 146 -20.28 -6.38 0.59
C VAL A 146 -19.16 -5.38 0.31
N VAL A 147 -18.89 -4.48 1.25
CA VAL A 147 -17.79 -3.51 1.13
C VAL A 147 -16.45 -4.22 1.13
N TRP A 148 -16.27 -5.20 2.01
CA TRP A 148 -15.04 -5.97 2.12
C TRP A 148 -14.76 -6.82 0.89
N ASP A 149 -15.78 -7.45 0.30
CA ASP A 149 -15.66 -8.24 -0.92
C ASP A 149 -15.31 -7.36 -2.13
N PHE A 150 -15.94 -6.19 -2.23
CA PHE A 150 -15.67 -5.24 -3.31
C PHE A 150 -14.27 -4.62 -3.19
N LEU A 151 -13.90 -4.10 -2.02
CA LEU A 151 -12.58 -3.54 -1.79
C LEU A 151 -11.50 -4.62 -1.89
N GLY A 152 -11.73 -5.78 -1.26
CA GLY A 152 -10.80 -6.90 -1.26
C GLY A 152 -10.51 -7.40 -2.67
N SER A 153 -11.52 -7.60 -3.51
CA SER A 153 -11.30 -8.04 -4.90
C SER A 153 -10.62 -6.98 -5.76
N SER A 154 -11.14 -5.75 -5.77
CA SER A 154 -10.62 -4.69 -6.65
C SER A 154 -9.22 -4.20 -6.26
N LEU A 155 -9.00 -3.87 -4.98
CA LEU A 155 -7.70 -3.39 -4.50
C LEU A 155 -6.65 -4.51 -4.53
N SER A 156 -7.02 -5.75 -4.18
CA SER A 156 -6.07 -6.86 -4.23
C SER A 156 -5.62 -7.15 -5.65
N ILE A 157 -6.52 -7.15 -6.64
CA ILE A 157 -6.13 -7.36 -8.05
C ILE A 157 -5.14 -6.26 -8.49
N LEU A 158 -5.42 -5.00 -8.14
CA LEU A 158 -4.56 -3.88 -8.47
C LEU A 158 -3.17 -4.00 -7.82
N LEU A 159 -3.12 -4.24 -6.51
CA LEU A 159 -1.87 -4.22 -5.74
C LEU A 159 -1.06 -5.51 -5.88
N ALA A 160 -1.72 -6.67 -5.89
CA ALA A 160 -1.05 -7.97 -5.91
C ALA A 160 -0.65 -8.42 -7.31
N PHE A 161 -1.36 -7.98 -8.36
CA PHE A 161 -1.07 -8.38 -9.74
C PHE A 161 -0.65 -7.21 -10.63
N VAL A 162 -1.40 -6.11 -10.67
CA VAL A 162 -1.11 -5.02 -11.62
C VAL A 162 0.18 -4.29 -11.25
N LEU A 163 0.39 -3.98 -9.97
CA LEU A 163 1.56 -3.25 -9.49
C LEU A 163 2.89 -4.01 -9.72
N PRO A 164 3.05 -5.29 -9.34
CA PRO A 164 4.28 -6.02 -9.62
C PRO A 164 4.49 -6.26 -11.11
N CYS A 165 3.43 -6.58 -11.88
CA CYS A 165 3.55 -6.75 -13.33
C CYS A 165 3.97 -5.46 -14.03
N GLY A 166 3.34 -4.32 -13.69
CA GLY A 166 3.69 -3.01 -14.26
C GLY A 166 5.11 -2.58 -13.89
N SER A 167 5.51 -2.79 -12.63
CA SER A 167 6.87 -2.48 -12.16
C SER A 167 7.91 -3.36 -12.83
N TYR A 168 7.62 -4.65 -12.98
CA TYR A 168 8.49 -5.61 -13.65
C TYR A 168 8.65 -5.27 -15.13
N LEU A 169 7.57 -4.98 -15.87
CA LEU A 169 7.66 -4.59 -17.28
C LEU A 169 8.43 -3.27 -17.48
N LYS A 170 8.26 -2.31 -16.57
CA LYS A 170 9.02 -1.06 -16.60
C LYS A 170 10.50 -1.28 -16.29
N LEU A 171 10.83 -2.19 -15.35
CA LEU A 171 12.21 -2.54 -15.02
C LEU A 171 12.88 -3.40 -16.11
N SER A 172 12.12 -4.26 -16.76
CA SER A 172 12.55 -5.09 -17.89
C SER A 172 12.56 -4.35 -19.21
N SER A 173 12.02 -3.13 -19.28
CA SER A 173 12.17 -2.28 -20.46
C SER A 173 13.67 -2.00 -20.64
N PRO A 174 14.29 -2.45 -21.75
CA PRO A 174 15.71 -2.26 -21.95
C PRO A 174 15.98 -0.75 -22.03
N LYS A 175 16.80 -0.23 -21.10
CA LYS A 175 17.39 1.10 -21.26
C LYS A 175 18.30 1.03 -22.49
N GLU A 176 17.81 1.54 -23.62
CA GLU A 176 18.54 1.69 -24.89
C GLU A 176 19.67 2.73 -24.81
N GLU A 177 20.28 2.93 -23.63
CA GLU A 177 21.17 4.06 -23.35
C GLU A 177 22.41 3.73 -22.50
N SER A 178 22.75 2.45 -22.34
CA SER A 178 24.05 2.06 -21.75
C SER A 178 24.84 1.03 -22.57
N GLN A 179 24.42 0.74 -23.80
CA GLN A 179 25.19 -0.06 -24.76
C GLN A 179 26.01 0.76 -25.77
N LYS A 180 25.86 2.09 -25.86
CA LYS A 180 26.75 2.93 -26.68
C LYS A 180 28.14 3.16 -26.08
N LYS A 181 28.34 2.84 -24.79
CA LYS A 181 29.65 2.98 -24.13
C LYS A 181 30.50 1.71 -24.17
N PHE A 182 29.92 0.56 -24.53
CA PHE A 182 30.65 -0.71 -24.64
C PHE A 182 31.04 -1.07 -26.09
N THR A 183 30.39 -0.47 -27.09
CA THR A 183 30.76 -0.68 -28.50
C THR A 183 31.94 0.19 -28.97
N HIS A 184 32.31 1.25 -28.24
CA HIS A 184 33.48 2.07 -28.59
C HIS A 184 34.81 1.52 -28.01
N PHE A 185 34.79 0.60 -27.03
CA PHE A 185 36.03 -0.02 -26.52
C PHE A 185 36.38 -1.35 -27.22
N GLY A 186 35.45 -1.91 -28.00
CA GLY A 186 35.62 -3.19 -28.69
C GLY A 186 36.02 -3.10 -30.17
N MET A 187 36.02 -1.91 -30.78
CA MET A 187 36.26 -1.76 -32.23
C MET A 187 37.69 -1.33 -32.59
N ASP A 188 38.45 -0.79 -31.63
CA ASP A 188 39.85 -0.40 -31.87
C ASP A 188 40.80 -1.61 -31.80
N HIS A 189 40.43 -2.67 -31.10
CA HIS A 189 41.25 -3.90 -31.02
C HIS A 189 41.07 -4.85 -32.21
N CYS A 190 39.99 -4.73 -32.98
CA CYS A 190 39.75 -5.60 -34.13
C CYS A 190 40.41 -5.10 -35.43
N LEU A 191 40.76 -3.81 -35.51
CA LEU A 191 41.48 -3.24 -36.66
C LEU A 191 42.99 -3.48 -36.61
N LEU A 192 43.59 -3.69 -35.42
CA LEU A 192 45.02 -3.98 -35.30
C LEU A 192 45.38 -5.46 -35.59
N ILE A 193 44.45 -6.41 -35.45
CA ILE A 193 44.73 -7.83 -35.73
C ILE A 193 44.61 -8.16 -37.24
N ARG A 194 43.89 -7.34 -38.01
CA ARG A 194 43.73 -7.53 -39.47
C ARG A 194 44.88 -6.96 -40.31
N SER A 195 45.90 -6.36 -39.69
CA SER A 195 47.09 -5.84 -40.39
C SER A 195 48.30 -6.80 -40.37
N HIS A 196 48.22 -7.96 -39.70
CA HIS A 196 49.39 -8.85 -39.52
C HIS A 196 49.27 -10.24 -40.17
N HIS A 197 48.25 -10.50 -40.98
CA HIS A 197 48.05 -11.80 -41.65
C HIS A 197 47.84 -11.68 -43.16
N GLY A 198 48.81 -11.06 -43.83
CA GLY A 198 48.85 -10.99 -45.28
C GLY A 198 50.27 -10.88 -45.81
N HIS A 199 51.07 -11.94 -45.68
CA HIS A 199 52.19 -12.23 -46.59
C HIS A 199 52.79 -13.62 -46.28
N TRP A 200 52.17 -14.66 -46.84
CA TRP A 200 52.87 -15.90 -47.22
C TRP A 200 52.49 -16.19 -48.67
N TYR A 201 53.27 -15.60 -49.57
CA TYR A 201 53.54 -16.11 -50.91
C TYR A 201 55.06 -16.13 -51.05
N PHE A 202 55.57 -17.30 -51.49
CA PHE A 202 56.95 -17.77 -51.58
C PHE A 202 57.63 -18.26 -50.28
#